data_AF-A0A2V6L6L6-F1
#
_entry.id   AF-A0A2V6L6L6-F1
#
_cell.length_a   1.000
_cell.length_b   1.000
_cell.length_c   1.000
_cell.angle_alpha   90.00
_cell.angle_beta   90.00
_cell.angle_gamma   90.00
#
_symmetry.space_group_name_H-M   'P 1'
#
loop_
_entity.id
_entity.type
_entity.pdbx_description
1 polymer ?
#
loop_
_entity_poly.entity_id
_entity_poly.type
_entity_poly.pdbx_seq_one_letter_code
_entity_poly.pdbx_strand_id
1 'polypeptide(L)'
;MNDLGGVRLLHLHTRQFAEINSALLAALSEQQLPVIEGPTARTWDDETRNYFAGIDVATEESPSLYTSVHYVVESNSRTKYTCEIQVRTLAEELWGEVSHIFDYPKPTRSVACGEQVKVLARLTSGCSRLVDSIFRSLAEYHVHTARKKAKARASKKKKIKRATRRR
;
A
#
# COMPACT_ATOMS: atom_id res chain seq x y z
N MET A 1 -4.24 -28.13 2.58
CA MET A 1 -4.53 -26.68 2.50
C MET A 1 -4.61 -26.22 3.94
N ASN A 2 -3.53 -25.62 4.44
CA ASN A 2 -3.37 -25.33 5.87
C ASN A 2 -3.59 -23.84 6.19
N ASP A 3 -4.22 -23.08 5.30
CA ASP A 3 -4.64 -21.70 5.56
C ASP A 3 -5.76 -21.70 6.59
N LEU A 4 -5.37 -21.78 7.86
CA LEU A 4 -6.27 -21.79 9.00
C LEU A 4 -6.95 -20.43 9.14
N GLY A 5 -6.30 -19.35 8.69
CA GLY A 5 -6.81 -18.00 8.74
C GLY A 5 -6.31 -17.14 7.59
N GLY A 6 -7.10 -16.11 7.27
CA GLY A 6 -6.72 -15.04 6.36
C GLY A 6 -6.90 -13.69 7.05
N VAL A 7 -5.91 -12.82 6.96
CA VAL A 7 -5.94 -11.45 7.51
C VAL A 7 -5.84 -10.47 6.36
N ARG A 8 -6.73 -9.47 6.34
CA ARG A 8 -6.67 -8.36 5.39
C ARG A 8 -6.28 -7.08 6.10
N LEU A 9 -5.17 -6.49 5.69
CA LEU A 9 -4.69 -5.19 6.16
C LEU A 9 -5.00 -4.14 5.09
N LEU A 10 -5.89 -3.23 5.45
CA LEU A 10 -6.38 -2.19 4.55
C LEU A 10 -5.64 -0.87 4.80
N HIS A 11 -5.17 -0.24 3.73
CA HIS A 11 -4.58 1.09 3.76
C HIS A 11 -5.23 2.01 2.73
N LEU A 12 -4.96 3.31 2.79
CA LEU A 12 -5.62 4.30 1.93
C LEU A 12 -4.89 4.46 0.60
N HIS A 13 -3.56 4.42 0.62
CA HIS A 13 -2.74 4.72 -0.55
C HIS A 13 -1.47 3.89 -0.58
N THR A 14 -0.94 3.61 -1.77
CA THR A 14 0.13 2.63 -2.01
C THR A 14 1.38 2.94 -1.20
N ARG A 15 1.75 4.22 -1.10
CA ARG A 15 2.98 4.61 -0.38
C ARG A 15 3.00 4.28 1.12
N GLN A 16 1.85 4.07 1.77
CA GLN A 16 1.83 3.63 3.18
C GLN A 16 2.40 2.23 3.35
N PHE A 17 2.41 1.44 2.28
CA PHE A 17 2.84 0.06 2.31
C PHE A 17 4.26 -0.09 2.86
N ALA A 18 5.21 0.79 2.54
CA ALA A 18 6.58 0.69 3.04
C ALA A 18 6.64 0.72 4.59
N GLU A 19 5.90 1.64 5.22
CA GLU A 19 5.82 1.73 6.67
C GLU A 19 5.06 0.54 7.27
N ILE A 20 3.97 0.11 6.62
CA ILE A 20 3.18 -1.06 7.03
C ILE A 20 4.01 -2.34 6.97
N ASN A 21 4.75 -2.56 5.88
CA ASN A 21 5.62 -3.71 5.68
C ASN A 21 6.68 -3.78 6.79
N SER A 22 7.37 -2.66 7.04
CA SER A 22 8.37 -2.60 8.11
C SER A 22 7.77 -2.90 9.48
N ALA A 23 6.61 -2.33 9.80
CA ALA A 23 5.94 -2.54 11.08
C ALA A 23 5.42 -3.99 11.22
N LEU A 24 4.87 -4.54 10.14
CA LEU A 24 4.35 -5.91 10.09
C LEU A 24 5.46 -6.93 10.30
N LEU A 25 6.56 -6.81 9.56
CA LEU A 25 7.71 -7.72 9.70
C LEU A 25 8.32 -7.66 11.11
N ALA A 26 8.41 -6.46 11.70
CA ALA A 26 8.87 -6.29 13.07
C ALA A 26 7.94 -7.00 14.07
N ALA A 27 6.62 -6.81 13.94
CA ALA A 27 5.63 -7.44 14.81
C ALA A 27 5.63 -8.98 14.67
N LEU A 28 5.70 -9.49 13.44
CA LEU A 28 5.79 -10.94 13.17
C LEU A 28 7.07 -11.53 13.79
N SER A 29 8.21 -10.85 13.65
CA SER A 29 9.46 -11.27 14.26
C SER A 29 9.37 -11.28 15.79
N GLU A 30 8.77 -10.27 16.41
CA GLU A 30 8.60 -10.19 17.85
C GLU A 30 7.73 -11.33 18.39
N GLN A 31 6.65 -11.66 17.68
CA GLN A 31 5.77 -12.79 18.00
C GLN A 31 6.33 -14.15 17.56
N GLN A 32 7.55 -14.17 17.03
CA GLN A 32 8.22 -15.37 16.50
C GLN A 32 7.39 -16.10 15.46
N LEU A 33 6.61 -15.39 14.63
CA LEU A 33 5.83 -15.96 13.54
C LEU A 33 6.65 -15.91 12.24
N PRO A 34 7.31 -17.01 11.83
CA PRO A 34 8.13 -17.01 10.63
C PRO A 34 7.28 -16.72 9.38
N VAL A 35 7.78 -15.83 8.54
CA VAL A 35 7.28 -15.61 7.18
C VAL A 35 7.89 -16.70 6.31
N ILE A 36 7.06 -17.59 5.77
CA ILE A 36 7.49 -18.71 4.92
C ILE A 36 7.42 -18.34 3.44
N GLU A 37 6.52 -17.41 3.06
CA GLU A 37 6.42 -16.86 1.71
C GLU A 37 6.11 -15.36 1.75
N GLY A 38 6.66 -14.60 0.80
CA GLY A 38 6.47 -13.16 0.67
C GLY A 38 7.44 -12.30 1.49
N PRO A 39 7.30 -10.96 1.46
CA PRO A 39 6.28 -10.20 0.74
C PRO A 39 6.37 -10.35 -0.78
N THR A 40 5.24 -10.68 -1.41
CA THR A 40 5.11 -10.72 -2.88
C THR A 40 3.97 -9.84 -3.33
N ALA A 41 4.28 -8.79 -4.08
CA ALA A 41 3.33 -7.90 -4.71
C ALA A 41 2.92 -8.44 -6.08
N ARG A 42 1.67 -8.87 -6.20
CA ARG A 42 1.06 -9.16 -7.50
C ARG A 42 0.63 -7.84 -8.10
N THR A 43 1.21 -7.47 -9.24
CA THR A 43 1.03 -6.16 -9.87
C THR A 43 0.73 -6.34 -11.36
N TRP A 44 -0.05 -5.42 -11.92
CA TRP A 44 -0.41 -5.45 -13.34
C TRP A 44 0.21 -4.28 -14.13
N ASP A 45 0.66 -3.23 -13.44
CA ASP A 45 1.26 -2.04 -14.06
C ASP A 45 2.72 -1.82 -13.63
N ASP A 46 3.50 -1.22 -14.53
CA ASP A 46 4.93 -1.01 -14.34
C ASP A 46 5.25 0.04 -13.26
N GLU A 47 4.40 1.05 -13.06
CA GLU A 47 4.64 2.09 -12.04
C GLU A 47 4.62 1.46 -10.64
N THR A 48 3.59 0.66 -10.37
CA THR A 48 3.44 -0.07 -9.11
C THR A 48 4.52 -1.12 -8.95
N ARG A 49 4.85 -1.87 -10.01
CA ARG A 49 5.96 -2.84 -10.00
C ARG A 49 7.28 -2.19 -9.62
N ASN A 50 7.61 -1.06 -10.25
CA ASN A 50 8.82 -0.30 -9.95
C ASN A 50 8.84 0.25 -8.53
N TYR A 51 7.69 0.68 -8.01
CA TYR A 51 7.57 1.11 -6.60
C TYR A 51 7.93 -0.04 -5.64
N PHE A 52 7.31 -1.21 -5.79
CA PHE A 52 7.55 -2.36 -4.92
C PHE A 52 8.98 -2.90 -5.04
N ALA A 53 9.52 -2.98 -6.26
CA ALA A 53 10.91 -3.34 -6.48
C ALA A 53 11.87 -2.35 -5.80
N GLY A 54 11.54 -1.05 -5.80
CA GLY A 54 12.34 -0.01 -5.14
C GLY A 54 12.33 -0.05 -3.61
N ILE A 55 11.48 -0.88 -2.99
CA ILE A 55 11.43 -1.12 -1.55
C ILE A 55 11.69 -2.59 -1.19
N ASP A 56 12.41 -3.31 -2.08
CA ASP A 56 12.82 -4.70 -1.91
C ASP A 56 11.67 -5.70 -1.70
N VAL A 57 10.50 -5.44 -2.30
CA VAL A 57 9.38 -6.38 -2.34
C VAL A 57 9.35 -7.11 -3.68
N ALA A 58 9.27 -8.45 -3.62
CA ALA A 58 9.18 -9.28 -4.82
C ALA A 58 7.92 -8.91 -5.61
N THR A 59 8.01 -8.91 -6.94
CA THR A 59 6.86 -8.60 -7.80
C THR A 59 6.53 -9.74 -8.74
N GLU A 60 5.24 -10.02 -8.88
CA GLU A 60 4.68 -10.97 -9.82
C GLU A 60 3.75 -10.23 -10.78
N GLU A 61 3.78 -10.59 -12.06
CA GLU A 61 2.80 -10.09 -13.01
C GLU A 61 1.45 -10.77 -12.77
N SER A 62 0.41 -9.97 -12.60
CA SER A 62 -0.95 -10.46 -12.47
C SER A 62 -1.77 -10.12 -13.72
N PRO A 63 -2.50 -11.09 -14.31
CA PRO A 63 -3.41 -10.83 -15.42
C PRO A 63 -4.65 -10.01 -14.99
N SER A 64 -4.86 -9.89 -13.68
CA SER A 64 -5.94 -9.12 -13.08
C SER A 64 -5.49 -7.67 -12.84
N LEU A 65 -6.33 -6.69 -13.19
CA LEU A 65 -6.05 -5.25 -13.10
C LEU A 65 -5.98 -4.68 -11.67
N TYR A 66 -5.55 -5.48 -10.69
CA TYR A 66 -5.41 -5.07 -9.30
C TYR A 66 -4.04 -5.43 -8.75
N THR A 67 -3.63 -4.68 -7.73
CA THR A 67 -2.41 -4.97 -6.98
C THR A 67 -2.76 -5.49 -5.59
N SER A 68 -1.98 -6.46 -5.11
CA SER A 68 -2.12 -7.00 -3.75
C SER A 68 -0.79 -7.55 -3.28
N VAL A 69 -0.43 -7.31 -2.03
CA VAL A 69 0.77 -7.90 -1.43
C VAL A 69 0.39 -9.03 -0.50
N HIS A 70 1.03 -10.18 -0.70
CA HIS A 70 0.74 -11.42 0.02
C HIS A 70 1.94 -11.81 0.89
N TYR A 71 1.62 -12.29 2.08
CA TYR A 71 2.54 -12.95 3.01
C TYR A 71 1.90 -14.25 3.44
N VAL A 72 2.69 -15.30 3.59
CA VAL A 72 2.26 -16.52 4.28
C VAL A 72 3.12 -16.65 5.53
N VAL A 73 2.46 -16.64 6.68
CA VAL A 73 3.11 -16.81 7.98
C VAL A 73 2.75 -18.16 8.57
N GLU A 74 3.67 -18.74 9.32
CA GLU A 74 3.47 -20.04 9.97
C GLU A 74 3.45 -19.89 11.49
N SER A 75 2.63 -20.70 12.17
CA SER A 75 2.63 -20.76 13.63
C SER A 75 3.95 -21.31 14.19
N ASN A 76 4.44 -20.66 15.23
CA ASN A 76 5.56 -21.16 16.02
C ASN A 76 5.10 -22.10 17.15
N SER A 77 4.40 -23.15 16.74
CA SER A 77 3.95 -24.21 17.64
C SER A 77 4.22 -25.58 17.00
N ARG A 78 4.08 -26.65 17.80
CA ARG A 78 4.32 -28.02 17.35
C ARG A 78 3.40 -28.42 16.18
N THR A 79 2.19 -27.86 16.13
CA THR A 79 1.28 -28.01 14.99
C THR A 79 1.44 -26.80 14.08
N LYS A 80 1.84 -27.03 12.83
CA LYS A 80 2.05 -25.97 11.86
C LYS A 80 0.75 -25.57 11.18
N TYR A 81 0.33 -24.34 11.42
CA TYR A 81 -0.77 -23.68 10.74
C TYR A 81 -0.24 -22.53 9.92
N THR A 82 -0.76 -22.37 8.70
CA THR A 82 -0.44 -21.21 7.86
C THR A 82 -1.55 -20.17 7.97
N CYS A 83 -1.15 -18.90 7.89
CA CYS A 83 -2.07 -17.77 7.81
C CYS A 83 -1.62 -16.88 6.66
N GLU A 84 -2.56 -16.56 5.77
CA GLU A 84 -2.30 -15.64 4.67
C GLU A 84 -2.60 -14.21 5.13
N ILE A 85 -1.65 -13.30 4.95
CA ILE A 85 -1.85 -11.87 5.18
C ILE A 85 -1.84 -11.17 3.83
N GLN A 86 -2.93 -10.48 3.52
CA GLN A 86 -3.09 -9.68 2.31
C GLN A 86 -3.11 -8.20 2.68
N VAL A 87 -2.22 -7.41 2.08
CA VAL A 87 -2.14 -5.95 2.27
C VAL A 87 -2.62 -5.27 1.00
N ARG A 88 -3.68 -4.47 1.13
CA ARG A 88 -4.38 -3.85 -0.01
C ARG A 88 -4.87 -2.45 0.31
N THR A 89 -5.04 -1.63 -0.72
CA THR A 89 -5.80 -0.39 -0.60
C THR A 89 -7.30 -0.68 -0.47
N LEU A 90 -8.06 0.24 0.13
CA LEU A 90 -9.54 0.16 0.16
C LEU A 90 -10.15 0.06 -1.25
N ALA A 91 -9.54 0.72 -2.24
CA ALA A 91 -10.03 0.69 -3.60
C ALA A 91 -9.84 -0.70 -4.24
N GLU A 92 -8.69 -1.34 -4.00
CA GLU A 92 -8.42 -2.71 -4.45
C GLU A 92 -9.32 -3.73 -3.76
N GLU A 93 -9.62 -3.54 -2.46
CA GLU A 93 -10.57 -4.38 -1.74
C GLU A 93 -11.98 -4.25 -2.29
N LEU A 94 -12.43 -3.03 -2.60
CA LEU A 94 -13.73 -2.80 -3.24
C LEU A 94 -13.84 -3.59 -4.55
N TRP A 95 -12.83 -3.48 -5.42
CA TRP A 95 -12.85 -4.22 -6.68
C TRP A 95 -12.76 -5.72 -6.45
N GLY A 96 -11.90 -6.18 -5.54
CA GLY A 96 -11.69 -7.60 -5.24
C GLY A 96 -12.94 -8.29 -4.73
N GLU A 97 -13.69 -7.65 -3.83
CA GLU A 97 -14.96 -8.18 -3.32
C GLU A 97 -16.03 -8.22 -4.42
N VAL A 98 -16.13 -7.17 -5.25
CA VAL A 98 -17.09 -7.16 -6.36
C VAL A 98 -16.74 -8.23 -7.38
N SER A 99 -15.49 -8.32 -7.85
CA SER A 99 -15.08 -9.34 -8.83
C SER A 99 -15.30 -10.75 -8.28
N HIS A 100 -15.01 -10.97 -7.00
CA HIS A 100 -15.19 -12.28 -6.37
C HIS A 100 -16.65 -12.75 -6.40
N ILE A 101 -17.63 -11.84 -6.23
CA ILE A 101 -19.07 -12.18 -6.34
C ILE A 101 -19.44 -12.63 -7.76
N PHE A 102 -18.81 -12.07 -8.80
CA PHE A 102 -19.12 -12.39 -10.19
C PHE A 102 -18.32 -13.58 -10.75
N ASP A 103 -17.14 -13.84 -10.19
CA ASP A 103 -16.22 -14.85 -10.71
C ASP A 103 -16.28 -16.17 -9.93
N TYR A 104 -16.83 -16.17 -8.70
CA TYR A 104 -16.87 -17.35 -7.83
C TYR A 104 -18.30 -17.73 -7.40
N PRO A 105 -18.64 -19.04 -7.30
CA PRO A 105 -17.83 -20.22 -7.62
C PRO A 105 -17.76 -20.55 -9.12
N LYS A 106 -18.57 -19.89 -9.95
CA LYS A 106 -18.53 -20.02 -11.40
C LYS A 106 -18.57 -18.63 -12.01
N PRO A 107 -17.70 -18.32 -12.99
CA PRO A 107 -17.72 -17.03 -13.67
C PRO A 107 -19.09 -16.73 -14.27
N THR A 108 -19.49 -15.46 -14.15
CA THR A 108 -20.70 -14.98 -14.80
C THR A 108 -20.66 -15.24 -16.30
N ARG A 109 -21.77 -15.74 -16.85
CA ARG A 109 -21.93 -15.94 -18.30
C ARG A 109 -22.32 -14.64 -19.03
N SER A 110 -22.65 -13.59 -18.28
CA SER A 110 -23.04 -12.30 -18.84
C SER A 110 -21.81 -11.51 -19.26
N VAL A 111 -21.61 -11.37 -20.57
CA VAL A 111 -20.56 -10.51 -21.14
C VAL A 111 -20.68 -9.07 -20.62
N ALA A 112 -21.91 -8.55 -20.51
CA ALA A 112 -22.16 -7.20 -20.01
C ALA A 112 -21.67 -7.01 -18.56
N CYS A 113 -21.92 -7.99 -17.67
CA CYS A 113 -21.41 -7.94 -16.30
C CYS A 113 -19.88 -8.00 -16.27
N GLY A 114 -19.28 -8.91 -17.05
CA GLY A 114 -17.82 -9.02 -17.13
C GLY A 114 -17.15 -7.72 -17.60
N GLU A 115 -17.71 -7.05 -18.61
CA GLU A 115 -17.22 -5.74 -19.06
C GLU A 115 -17.39 -4.65 -17.99
N GLN A 116 -18.49 -4.65 -17.23
CA GLN A 116 -18.66 -3.71 -16.10
C GLN A 116 -17.62 -3.94 -14.99
N VAL A 117 -17.29 -5.18 -14.65
CA VAL A 117 -16.24 -5.50 -13.66
C VAL A 117 -14.86 -5.04 -14.15
N LYS A 118 -14.57 -5.17 -15.46
CA LYS A 118 -13.34 -4.63 -16.06
C LYS A 118 -13.28 -3.10 -16.01
N VAL A 119 -14.41 -2.43 -16.28
CA VAL A 119 -14.51 -0.96 -16.16
C VAL A 119 -14.29 -0.54 -14.70
N LEU A 120 -14.90 -1.25 -13.74
CA LEU A 120 -14.68 -1.01 -12.32
C LEU A 120 -13.21 -1.14 -11.95
N ALA A 121 -12.50 -2.15 -12.48
CA ALA A 121 -11.07 -2.34 -12.24
C ALA A 121 -10.25 -1.10 -12.65
N ARG A 122 -10.55 -0.55 -13.84
CA ARG A 122 -9.88 0.66 -14.35
C ARG A 122 -10.19 1.89 -13.51
N LEU A 123 -11.43 2.04 -13.04
CA LEU A 123 -11.84 3.13 -12.16
C LEU A 123 -11.16 3.02 -10.79
N THR A 124 -11.10 1.82 -10.23
CA THR A 124 -10.38 1.52 -8.98
C THR A 124 -8.91 1.87 -9.09
N SER A 125 -8.23 1.45 -10.17
CA SER A 125 -6.83 1.84 -10.40
C SER A 125 -6.66 3.36 -10.50
N GLY A 126 -7.53 4.04 -11.27
CA GLY A 126 -7.52 5.49 -11.37
C GLY A 126 -7.74 6.18 -10.02
N CYS A 127 -8.63 5.63 -9.20
CA CYS A 127 -8.88 6.08 -7.84
C CYS A 127 -7.62 5.94 -6.97
N SER A 128 -6.98 4.77 -6.93
CA SER A 128 -5.74 4.56 -6.16
C SER A 128 -4.65 5.55 -6.55
N ARG A 129 -4.44 5.76 -7.86
CA ARG A 129 -3.44 6.73 -8.36
C ARG A 129 -3.79 8.18 -7.99
N LEU A 130 -5.06 8.55 -8.06
CA LEU A 130 -5.52 9.88 -7.65
C LEU A 130 -5.29 10.10 -6.14
N VAL A 131 -5.64 9.12 -5.32
CA VAL A 131 -5.41 9.17 -3.87
C VAL A 131 -3.91 9.31 -3.57
N ASP A 132 -3.06 8.50 -4.19
CA ASP A 132 -1.59 8.63 -4.07
C ASP A 132 -1.09 10.02 -4.47
N SER A 133 -1.66 10.62 -5.51
CA SER A 133 -1.31 11.97 -5.96
C SER A 133 -1.78 13.06 -4.99
N ILE A 134 -2.95 12.91 -4.38
CA ILE A 134 -3.48 13.83 -3.37
C ILE A 134 -2.55 13.85 -2.16
N PHE A 135 -2.17 12.68 -1.64
CA PHE A 135 -1.27 12.58 -0.48
C PHE A 135 0.14 13.09 -0.79
N ARG A 136 0.67 12.82 -2.00
CA ARG A 136 1.95 13.41 -2.44
C ARG A 136 1.89 14.94 -2.45
N SER A 137 0.83 15.51 -3.03
CA SER A 137 0.63 16.97 -3.08
C SER A 137 0.56 17.58 -1.68
N LEU A 138 -0.12 16.90 -0.74
CA LEU A 138 -0.21 17.32 0.65
C LEU A 138 1.15 17.31 1.35
N ALA A 139 1.94 16.25 1.16
CA ALA A 139 3.28 16.15 1.73
C ALA A 139 4.21 17.26 1.19
N GLU A 140 4.18 17.51 -0.12
CA GLU A 140 4.92 18.61 -0.74
C GLU A 140 4.51 19.97 -0.17
N TYR A 141 3.20 20.22 -0.05
CA TYR A 141 2.68 21.45 0.55
C TYR A 141 3.20 21.69 1.98
N HIS A 142 3.21 20.64 2.82
CA HIS A 142 3.76 20.72 4.17
C HIS A 142 5.26 21.04 4.18
N VAL A 143 6.06 20.37 3.34
CA VAL A 143 7.50 20.64 3.21
C VAL A 143 7.76 22.08 2.75
N HIS A 144 7.04 22.56 1.74
CA HIS A 144 7.16 23.94 1.26
C HIS A 144 6.78 24.96 2.34
N THR A 145 5.71 24.70 3.09
CA THR A 145 5.25 25.57 4.17
C THR A 145 6.25 25.61 5.33
N ALA A 146 6.80 24.45 5.72
CA ALA A 146 7.85 24.37 6.74
C ALA A 146 9.12 25.13 6.32
N ARG A 147 9.57 24.97 5.07
CA ARG A 147 10.70 25.71 4.50
C ARG A 147 10.47 27.22 4.50
N LYS A 148 9.26 27.68 4.11
CA LYS A 148 8.89 29.12 4.18
C LYS A 148 8.95 29.64 5.62
N LYS A 149 8.37 28.92 6.59
CA LYS A 149 8.40 29.29 8.01
C LYS A 149 9.84 29.35 8.56
N ALA A 150 10.70 28.40 8.20
CA ALA A 150 12.11 28.38 8.62
C ALA A 150 12.89 29.58 8.06
N LYS A 151 12.73 29.91 6.76
CA LYS A 151 13.35 31.09 6.13
C LYS A 151 12.90 32.41 6.78
N ALA A 152 11.62 32.54 7.10
CA ALA A 152 11.09 33.71 7.79
C ALA A 152 11.68 33.87 9.21
N ARG A 153 11.76 32.78 9.99
CA ARG A 153 12.38 32.77 11.32
C ARG A 153 13.87 33.14 11.26
N ALA A 154 14.62 32.59 10.29
CA ALA A 154 16.04 32.91 10.10
C ALA A 154 16.26 34.40 9.75
N SER A 155 15.41 34.95 8.87
CA SER A 155 15.45 36.37 8.47
C SER A 155 15.14 37.30 9.65
N LYS A 156 14.17 36.94 10.50
CA LYS A 156 13.83 37.69 11.72
C LYS A 156 14.98 37.66 12.73
N LYS A 157 15.60 36.49 12.98
CA LYS A 157 16.81 36.37 13.83
C LYS A 157 17.98 37.22 13.33
N LYS A 158 18.21 37.27 12.01
CA LYS A 158 19.29 38.05 11.38
C LYS A 158 19.06 39.56 11.50
N LYS A 159 17.80 40.03 11.39
CA LYS A 159 17.42 41.42 11.66
C LYS A 159 17.63 41.81 13.12
N ILE A 160 17.20 40.95 14.07
CA ILE A 160 17.38 41.20 15.51
C ILE A 160 18.86 41.30 15.87
N LYS A 161 19.70 40.32 15.47
CA LYS A 161 21.15 40.37 15.72
C LYS A 161 21.84 41.61 15.14
N ARG A 162 21.39 42.12 13.98
CA ARG A 162 21.91 43.35 13.39
C ARG A 162 21.51 44.61 14.17
N ALA A 163 20.30 44.63 14.74
CA ALA A 163 19.84 45.74 15.57
C ALA A 163 20.57 45.81 16.93
N THR A 164 20.88 44.65 17.53
CA THR A 164 21.59 44.60 18.82
C THR A 164 23.09 44.92 18.72
N ARG A 165 23.72 44.75 17.54
CA ARG A 165 25.14 45.06 17.29
C ARG A 165 25.43 46.54 16.97
N ARG A 166 24.39 47.37 16.84
CA ARG A 166 24.48 48.81 16.51
C ARG A 166 24.19 49.72 17.72
N ARG A 167 24.00 49.13 18.90
CA ARG A 167 24.02 49.79 20.21
C ARG A 167 25.31 49.38 20.92
#